data_AF-A0A0H5SCF6-F1
#
_entry.id   AF-A0A0H5SCF6-F1
#
_cell.length_a   1.000
_cell.length_b   1.000
_cell.length_c   1.000
_cell.angle_alpha   90.00
_cell.angle_beta   90.00
_cell.angle_gamma   90.00
#
_symmetry.space_group_name_H-M   'P 1'
#
loop_
_entity.id
_entity.type
_entity.pdbx_description
1 polymer ?
#
loop_
_entity_poly.entity_id
_entity_poly.type
_entity_poly.pdbx_seq_one_letter_code
_entity_poly.pdbx_strand_id
1 'polypeptide(L)'
;FSFNAAKEPETFIGDYAFHEPRQEQVTSSILESRMFHILKLFHEMRSKLPTLIVVTRDGVSEGQHKMVMMDELEALRAGIQNYADFYKKPTYKPKIVLLIAVKRHNKRFFIETKKGEIQNCLPGTVIDHTITRVDATEIFMQSHKVIKVC
;
A
#
# COMPACT_ATOMS: atom_id res chain seq x y z
N PHE A 1 -3.34 -9.05 -6.02
CA PHE A 1 -3.63 -7.61 -6.23
C PHE A 1 -5.08 -7.33 -5.93
N SER A 2 -5.39 -6.13 -5.48
CA SER A 2 -6.77 -5.64 -5.38
C SER A 2 -6.75 -4.15 -5.65
N PHE A 3 -7.71 -3.66 -6.41
CA PHE A 3 -7.72 -2.25 -6.84
C PHE A 3 -9.14 -1.73 -7.09
N ASN A 4 -9.31 -0.43 -6.91
CA ASN A 4 -10.57 0.26 -7.12
C ASN A 4 -10.64 0.90 -8.51
N ALA A 5 -10.99 0.10 -9.51
CA ALA A 5 -11.18 0.57 -10.89
C ALA A 5 -12.59 0.31 -11.44
N ALA A 6 -13.47 -0.35 -10.67
CA ALA A 6 -14.87 -0.56 -11.05
C ALA A 6 -15.61 0.79 -11.18
N LYS A 7 -16.85 0.78 -11.70
CA LYS A 7 -17.65 2.00 -11.86
C LYS A 7 -17.85 2.71 -10.51
N GLU A 8 -18.20 1.94 -9.49
CA GLU A 8 -18.39 2.40 -8.11
C GLU A 8 -17.02 2.54 -7.37
N PRO A 9 -16.71 3.71 -6.78
CA PRO A 9 -15.46 3.97 -6.04
C PRO A 9 -15.22 3.13 -4.78
N GLU A 10 -16.21 2.40 -4.30
CA GLU A 10 -16.11 1.49 -3.16
C GLU A 10 -15.85 0.03 -3.57
N THR A 11 -16.03 -0.29 -4.85
CA THR A 11 -15.90 -1.67 -5.36
C THR A 11 -14.45 -2.01 -5.70
N PHE A 12 -13.94 -3.07 -5.11
CA PHE A 12 -12.59 -3.57 -5.40
C PHE A 12 -12.64 -4.79 -6.31
N ILE A 13 -11.77 -4.77 -7.31
CA ILE A 13 -11.54 -5.89 -8.23
C ILE A 13 -10.34 -6.67 -7.71
N GLY A 14 -10.53 -7.96 -7.44
CA GLY A 14 -9.47 -8.88 -7.06
C GLY A 14 -8.75 -9.44 -8.27
N ASP A 15 -7.44 -9.62 -8.14
CA ASP A 15 -6.58 -10.21 -9.17
C ASP A 15 -5.41 -10.97 -8.53
N TYR A 16 -4.81 -11.91 -9.27
CA TYR A 16 -3.70 -12.74 -8.80
C TYR A 16 -2.65 -12.93 -9.90
N ALA A 17 -1.44 -13.29 -9.46
CA ALA A 17 -0.35 -13.71 -10.32
C ALA A 17 0.47 -14.77 -9.58
N PHE A 18 1.01 -15.73 -10.32
CA PHE A 18 1.97 -16.69 -9.78
C PHE A 18 3.36 -16.07 -9.77
N HIS A 19 4.15 -16.41 -8.75
CA HIS A 19 5.54 -15.98 -8.62
C HIS A 19 6.40 -17.14 -8.09
N GLU A 20 7.71 -17.02 -8.24
CA GLU A 20 8.67 -18.03 -7.76
C GLU A 20 8.64 -18.18 -6.24
N PRO A 21 8.67 -19.41 -5.70
CA PRO A 21 8.52 -19.65 -4.27
C PRO A 21 9.59 -18.91 -3.46
N ARG A 22 9.21 -18.44 -2.25
CA ARG A 22 10.08 -17.73 -1.29
C ARG A 22 10.62 -16.37 -1.75
N GLN A 23 10.09 -15.81 -2.84
CA GLN A 23 10.35 -14.42 -3.20
C GLN A 23 9.22 -13.52 -2.70
N GLU A 24 9.53 -12.61 -1.77
CA GLU A 24 8.53 -11.61 -1.34
C GLU A 24 8.39 -10.47 -2.35
N GLN A 25 9.44 -10.20 -3.14
CA GLN A 25 9.43 -9.23 -4.22
C GLN A 25 8.48 -9.70 -5.33
N VAL A 26 7.59 -8.81 -5.75
CA VAL A 26 6.83 -9.04 -6.97
C VAL A 26 7.71 -8.69 -8.18
N THR A 27 7.81 -9.61 -9.14
CA THR A 27 8.55 -9.40 -10.39
C THR A 27 8.05 -8.14 -11.11
N SER A 28 8.99 -7.29 -11.56
CA SER A 28 8.69 -6.01 -12.20
C SER A 28 7.74 -6.14 -13.40
N SER A 29 7.94 -7.15 -14.25
CA SER A 29 7.07 -7.40 -15.41
C SER A 29 5.60 -7.64 -15.04
N ILE A 30 5.34 -8.28 -13.90
CA ILE A 30 3.98 -8.47 -13.38
C ILE A 30 3.41 -7.12 -12.96
N LEU A 31 4.16 -6.34 -12.17
CA LEU A 31 3.71 -5.03 -11.69
C LEU A 31 3.44 -4.05 -12.83
N GLU A 32 4.33 -3.99 -13.83
CA GLU A 32 4.18 -3.16 -15.02
C GLU A 32 2.90 -3.53 -15.80
N SER A 33 2.74 -4.82 -16.11
CA SER A 33 1.58 -5.33 -16.83
C SER A 33 0.27 -5.07 -16.06
N ARG A 34 0.28 -5.28 -14.74
CA ARG A 34 -0.90 -5.05 -13.90
C ARG A 34 -1.24 -3.58 -13.79
N MET A 35 -0.27 -2.71 -13.59
CA MET A 35 -0.52 -1.27 -13.54
C MET A 35 -1.12 -0.75 -14.85
N PHE A 36 -0.59 -1.18 -16.00
CA PHE A 36 -1.18 -0.87 -17.31
C PHE A 36 -2.65 -1.33 -17.37
N HIS A 37 -2.92 -2.58 -17.00
CA HIS A 37 -4.29 -3.14 -17.01
C HIS A 37 -5.22 -2.32 -16.11
N ILE A 38 -4.79 -2.02 -14.88
CA ILE A 38 -5.58 -1.26 -13.91
C ILE A 38 -5.97 0.11 -14.47
N LEU A 39 -5.03 0.83 -15.08
CA LEU A 39 -5.31 2.13 -15.68
C LEU A 39 -6.27 2.04 -16.86
N LYS A 40 -6.10 1.03 -17.72
CA LYS A 40 -7.01 0.75 -18.82
C LYS A 40 -8.43 0.53 -18.30
N LEU A 41 -8.60 -0.38 -17.34
CA LEU A 41 -9.91 -0.69 -16.80
C LEU A 41 -10.53 0.52 -16.07
N PHE A 42 -9.73 1.26 -15.30
CA PHE A 42 -10.20 2.48 -14.64
C PHE A 42 -10.73 3.50 -15.66
N HIS A 43 -10.02 3.68 -16.78
CA HIS A 43 -10.46 4.57 -17.84
C HIS A 43 -11.73 4.08 -18.53
N GLU A 44 -11.82 2.78 -18.84
CA GLU A 44 -13.01 2.17 -19.45
C GLU A 44 -14.25 2.30 -18.55
N MET A 45 -14.10 2.12 -17.24
CA MET A 45 -15.21 2.14 -16.29
C MET A 45 -15.64 3.54 -15.84
N ARG A 46 -14.73 4.53 -15.89
CA ARG A 46 -14.96 5.87 -15.31
C ARG A 46 -14.75 7.03 -16.30
N SER A 47 -14.33 6.74 -17.54
CA SER A 47 -14.02 7.72 -18.59
C SER A 47 -13.01 8.80 -18.18
N LYS A 48 -12.20 8.53 -17.15
CA LYS A 48 -11.17 9.43 -16.62
C LYS A 48 -9.99 8.62 -16.12
N LEU A 49 -8.86 9.28 -15.87
CA LEU A 49 -7.69 8.66 -15.26
C LEU A 49 -7.49 9.18 -13.84
N PRO A 50 -6.93 8.37 -12.93
CA PRO A 50 -6.64 8.82 -11.57
C PRO A 50 -5.52 9.86 -11.58
N THR A 51 -5.65 10.92 -10.79
CA THR A 51 -4.60 11.93 -10.59
C THR A 51 -3.68 11.57 -9.41
N LEU A 52 -4.17 10.72 -8.51
CA LEU A 52 -3.49 10.18 -7.34
C LEU A 52 -3.69 8.67 -7.30
N ILE A 53 -2.61 7.93 -7.17
CA ILE A 53 -2.60 6.48 -6.99
C ILE A 53 -2.04 6.20 -5.59
N VAL A 54 -2.84 5.59 -4.74
CA VAL A 54 -2.41 5.13 -3.41
C VAL A 54 -2.18 3.64 -3.48
N VAL A 55 -0.96 3.21 -3.18
CA VAL A 55 -0.54 1.80 -3.21
C VAL A 55 -0.30 1.36 -1.77
N THR A 56 -1.07 0.39 -1.30
CA THR A 56 -0.83 -0.25 0.00
C THR A 56 -0.11 -1.58 -0.20
N ARG A 57 1.11 -1.69 0.30
CA ARG A 57 1.94 -2.90 0.22
C ARG A 57 1.99 -3.60 1.58
N ASP A 58 1.36 -4.76 1.67
CA ASP A 58 1.40 -5.64 2.86
C ASP A 58 2.40 -6.78 2.65
N GLY A 59 2.94 -7.36 3.72
CA GLY A 59 3.71 -8.60 3.67
C GLY A 59 5.19 -8.45 3.29
N VAL A 60 5.83 -7.34 3.65
CA VAL A 60 7.30 -7.18 3.57
C VAL A 60 7.86 -6.85 4.94
N SER A 61 9.09 -7.29 5.21
CA SER A 61 9.84 -6.87 6.40
C SER A 61 10.54 -5.53 6.19
N GLU A 62 11.01 -4.93 7.29
CA GLU A 62 11.72 -3.64 7.27
C GLU A 62 12.97 -3.66 6.37
N GLY A 63 13.69 -4.79 6.33
CA GLY A 63 14.87 -4.95 5.48
C GLY A 63 14.57 -4.90 3.98
N GLN A 64 13.31 -5.07 3.59
CA GLN A 64 12.88 -5.09 2.18
C GLN A 64 12.20 -3.80 1.75
N HIS A 65 12.05 -2.80 2.64
CA HIS A 65 11.46 -1.51 2.28
C HIS A 65 12.19 -0.86 1.10
N LYS A 66 13.52 -0.97 1.07
CA LYS A 66 14.35 -0.44 -0.02
C LYS A 66 14.03 -1.10 -1.36
N MET A 67 13.83 -2.42 -1.39
CA MET A 67 13.44 -3.17 -2.58
C MET A 67 12.06 -2.71 -3.08
N VAL A 68 11.09 -2.54 -2.18
CA VAL A 68 9.76 -2.03 -2.59
C VAL A 68 9.87 -0.63 -3.18
N MET A 69 10.66 0.26 -2.57
CA MET A 69 10.81 1.64 -3.03
C MET A 69 11.62 1.78 -4.33
N MET A 70 12.66 0.97 -4.53
CA MET A 70 13.56 1.10 -5.68
C MET A 70 13.14 0.24 -6.87
N ASP A 71 12.50 -0.90 -6.60
CA ASP A 71 12.18 -1.86 -7.66
C ASP A 71 10.67 -1.88 -7.93
N GLU A 72 9.84 -2.20 -6.92
CA GLU A 72 8.39 -2.35 -7.13
C GLU A 72 7.74 -1.02 -7.54
N LEU A 73 8.08 0.09 -6.86
CA LEU A 73 7.54 1.41 -7.20
C LEU A 73 7.94 1.85 -8.61
N GLU A 74 9.19 1.60 -9.01
CA GLU A 74 9.66 1.96 -10.36
C GLU A 74 9.01 1.10 -11.43
N ALA A 75 8.74 -0.19 -11.17
CA ALA A 75 7.94 -1.03 -12.04
C ALA A 75 6.50 -0.51 -12.21
N LEU A 76 5.87 -0.02 -11.15
CA LEU A 76 4.56 0.63 -11.24
C LEU A 76 4.63 1.91 -12.09
N ARG A 77 5.69 2.73 -11.93
CA ARG A 77 5.90 3.92 -12.77
C ARG A 77 6.08 3.55 -14.25
N ALA A 78 6.85 2.51 -14.55
CA ALA A 78 7.03 2.01 -15.89
C ALA A 78 5.69 1.55 -16.50
N GLY A 79 4.84 0.84 -15.73
CA GLY A 79 3.49 0.49 -16.18
C GLY A 79 2.59 1.69 -16.50
N ILE A 80 2.68 2.77 -15.71
CA ILE A 80 2.00 4.04 -15.97
C ILE A 80 2.51 4.68 -17.27
N GLN A 81 3.84 4.72 -17.45
CA GLN A 81 4.47 5.29 -18.63
C GLN A 81 4.10 4.49 -19.90
N ASN A 82 4.16 3.16 -19.84
CA ASN A 82 3.74 2.27 -20.92
C ASN A 82 2.28 2.52 -21.34
N TYR A 83 1.38 2.74 -20.37
CA TYR A 83 0.00 3.12 -20.65
C TYR A 83 -0.09 4.49 -21.34
N ALA A 84 0.62 5.49 -20.80
CA ALA A 84 0.65 6.84 -21.35
C ALA A 84 1.15 6.84 -22.80
N ASP A 85 2.22 6.13 -23.10
CA ASP A 85 2.80 6.05 -24.44
C ASP A 85 1.87 5.33 -25.42
N PHE A 86 1.32 4.17 -25.00
CA PHE A 86 0.39 3.40 -25.83
C PHE A 86 -0.85 4.22 -26.23
N TYR A 87 -1.43 4.97 -25.30
CA TYR A 87 -2.61 5.79 -25.53
C TYR A 87 -2.30 7.24 -25.93
N LYS A 88 -1.03 7.57 -26.21
CA LYS A 88 -0.56 8.92 -26.61
C LYS A 88 -1.00 10.02 -25.64
N LYS A 89 -0.82 9.78 -24.34
CA LYS A 89 -1.09 10.72 -23.23
C LYS A 89 0.22 11.17 -22.54
N PRO A 90 1.13 11.87 -23.24
CA PRO A 90 2.49 12.16 -22.74
C PRO A 90 2.51 13.06 -21.49
N THR A 91 1.43 13.77 -21.20
CA THR A 91 1.29 14.62 -20.01
C THR A 91 0.72 13.89 -18.80
N TYR A 92 0.32 12.62 -18.95
CA TYR A 92 -0.26 11.85 -17.86
C TYR A 92 0.82 11.37 -16.89
N LYS A 93 0.92 12.08 -15.76
CA LYS A 93 1.87 11.76 -14.69
C LYS A 93 1.16 11.86 -13.33
N PRO A 94 0.47 10.80 -12.87
CA PRO A 94 -0.23 10.81 -11.59
C PRO A 94 0.75 10.89 -10.43
N LYS A 95 0.30 11.47 -9.31
CA LYS A 95 1.03 11.37 -8.03
C LYS A 95 0.88 9.95 -7.50
N ILE A 96 1.92 9.43 -6.87
CA ILE A 96 1.90 8.10 -6.24
C ILE A 96 2.22 8.27 -4.76
N VAL A 97 1.40 7.65 -3.90
CA VAL A 97 1.67 7.49 -2.47
C VAL A 97 1.79 6.00 -2.19
N LEU A 98 2.97 5.58 -1.74
CA LEU A 98 3.25 4.21 -1.34
C LEU A 98 3.13 4.11 0.19
N LEU A 99 2.25 3.24 0.67
CA LEU A 99 2.06 2.93 2.08
C LEU A 99 2.49 1.47 2.31
N ILE A 100 3.57 1.26 3.05
CA ILE A 100 3.99 -0.08 3.45
C ILE A 100 3.30 -0.42 4.77
N ALA A 101 2.40 -1.40 4.75
CA ALA A 101 1.64 -1.84 5.91
C ALA A 101 2.33 -3.05 6.56
N VAL A 102 2.84 -2.87 7.77
CA VAL A 102 3.49 -3.94 8.54
C VAL A 102 2.63 -4.32 9.74
N LYS A 103 2.02 -5.51 9.71
CA LYS A 103 1.16 -6.00 10.80
C LYS A 103 1.91 -6.86 11.82
N ARG A 104 3.05 -7.45 11.43
CA ARG A 104 3.83 -8.37 12.24
C ARG A 104 5.15 -7.70 12.63
N HIS A 105 5.18 -7.11 13.82
CA HIS A 105 6.36 -6.46 14.39
C HIS A 105 6.42 -6.68 15.91
N ASN A 106 7.56 -6.35 16.53
CA ASN A 106 7.76 -6.54 17.97
C ASN A 106 7.42 -5.31 18.82
N LYS A 107 7.01 -4.20 18.20
CA LYS A 107 6.51 -3.01 18.92
C LYS A 107 5.15 -3.33 19.57
N ARG A 108 4.98 -2.96 20.84
CA ARG A 108 3.76 -3.15 21.64
C ARG A 108 3.43 -1.85 22.35
N PHE A 109 2.16 -1.46 22.33
CA PHE A 109 1.67 -0.20 22.89
C PHE A 109 0.56 -0.49 23.88
N PHE A 110 0.61 0.22 25.00
CA PHE A 110 -0.34 0.06 26.09
C PHE A 110 -0.73 1.43 26.63
N ILE A 111 -1.91 1.49 27.22
CA ILE A 111 -2.37 2.63 28.02
C ILE A 111 -2.42 2.19 29.49
N GLU A 112 -2.03 3.10 30.38
CA GLU A 112 -2.20 2.91 31.82
C GLU A 112 -3.48 3.60 32.26
N THR A 113 -4.34 2.88 32.96
CA THR A 113 -5.56 3.47 33.52
C THR A 113 -5.26 4.27 34.78
N LYS A 114 -6.23 5.08 35.23
CA LYS A 114 -6.13 5.78 36.53
C LYS A 114 -5.94 4.86 37.74
N LYS A 115 -6.20 3.55 37.58
CA LYS A 115 -6.03 2.52 38.62
C LYS A 115 -4.68 1.80 38.54
N GLY A 116 -3.80 2.19 37.60
CA GLY A 116 -2.51 1.51 37.35
C GLY A 116 -2.62 0.22 36.53
N GLU A 117 -3.80 -0.10 36.00
CA GLU A 117 -3.99 -1.28 35.14
C GLU A 117 -3.48 -0.99 33.72
N ILE A 118 -2.74 -1.95 33.16
CA ILE A 118 -2.26 -1.92 31.77
C ILE A 118 -3.36 -2.45 30.84
N GLN A 119 -3.72 -1.68 29.83
CA GLN A 119 -4.72 -2.06 28.82
C GLN A 119 -4.21 -1.81 27.40
N ASN A 120 -4.84 -2.48 26.43
CA ASN A 120 -4.56 -2.20 25.02
C ASN A 120 -4.98 -0.78 24.64
N CYS A 121 -4.30 -0.21 23.65
CA CYS A 121 -4.72 1.05 23.05
C CYS A 121 -6.17 0.98 22.52
N LEU A 122 -6.86 2.11 22.57
CA LEU A 122 -8.21 2.23 22.02
C LEU A 122 -8.17 2.15 20.49
N PRO A 123 -9.23 1.66 19.83
CA PRO A 123 -9.37 1.75 18.38
C PRO A 123 -9.23 3.19 17.91
N GLY A 124 -8.46 3.39 16.85
CA GLY A 124 -8.11 4.70 16.31
C GLY A 124 -6.91 5.38 16.99
N THR A 125 -6.25 4.74 17.96
CA THR A 125 -5.00 5.28 18.53
C THR A 125 -3.93 5.35 17.45
N VAL A 126 -3.33 6.53 17.29
CA VAL A 126 -2.22 6.80 16.36
C VAL A 126 -0.99 7.23 17.16
N ILE A 127 0.17 6.68 16.82
CA ILE A 127 1.47 7.10 17.30
C ILE A 127 2.31 7.51 16.09
N ASP A 128 2.63 8.79 15.98
CA ASP A 128 3.30 9.41 14.83
C ASP A 128 4.63 10.08 15.21
N HIS A 129 5.02 10.06 16.48
CA HIS A 129 6.22 10.72 17.00
C HIS A 129 6.89 9.93 18.14
N THR A 130 8.05 10.40 18.60
CA THR A 130 8.89 9.87 19.70
C THR A 130 9.54 8.52 19.42
N ILE A 131 8.76 7.53 19.00
CA ILE A 131 9.20 6.14 18.77
C ILE A 131 9.08 5.71 17.30
N THR A 132 8.73 6.65 16.44
CA THR A 132 8.70 6.49 14.99
C THR A 132 10.08 6.75 14.40
N ARG A 133 10.31 6.21 13.20
CA ARG A 133 11.52 6.45 12.44
C ARG A 133 11.73 7.93 12.12
N VAL A 134 12.99 8.37 12.23
CA VAL A 134 13.41 9.74 11.87
C VAL A 134 13.66 9.91 10.37
N ASP A 135 13.91 8.82 9.66
CA ASP A 135 14.31 8.79 8.25
C ASP A 135 13.14 8.47 7.30
N ALA A 136 11.95 8.20 7.83
CA ALA A 136 10.76 7.86 7.06
C ALA A 136 9.48 8.34 7.75
N THR A 137 8.43 8.63 6.97
CA THR A 137 7.10 8.85 7.51
C THR A 137 6.52 7.53 8.00
N GLU A 138 6.71 7.23 9.29
CA GLU A 138 6.17 6.05 9.97
C GLU A 138 5.06 6.47 10.93
N ILE A 139 3.97 5.70 10.95
CA ILE A 139 2.92 5.79 11.97
C ILE A 139 2.58 4.39 12.46
N PHE A 140 2.23 4.28 13.74
CA PHE A 140 1.55 3.11 14.29
C PHE A 140 0.09 3.44 14.49
N MET A 141 -0.80 2.55 14.06
CA MET A 141 -2.24 2.73 14.21
C MET A 141 -2.91 1.48 14.75
N GLN A 142 -3.57 1.61 15.89
CA GLN A 142 -4.47 0.58 16.41
C GLN A 142 -5.83 0.72 15.74
N SER A 143 -5.98 0.17 14.53
CA SER A 143 -7.19 0.36 13.72
C SER A 143 -8.42 -0.43 14.21
N HIS A 144 -8.23 -1.42 15.09
CA HIS A 144 -9.28 -2.37 15.47
C HIS A 144 -9.44 -2.47 16.98
N LYS A 145 -10.63 -2.93 17.40
CA LYS A 145 -10.88 -3.33 18.80
C LYS A 145 -10.13 -4.61 19.11
N VAL A 146 -9.29 -4.56 20.14
CA VAL A 146 -8.63 -5.76 20.67
C VAL A 146 -9.67 -6.61 21.39
N ILE A 147 -9.87 -7.85 20.94
CA ILE A 147 -10.83 -8.79 21.53
C ILE A 147 -10.17 -9.65 22.62
N LYS A 148 -8.88 -9.97 22.46
CA LYS A 148 -8.10 -10.76 23.42
C LYS A 148 -6.79 -10.04 23.72
N VAL A 149 -6.48 -9.91 25.01
CA VAL A 149 -5.29 -9.18 25.48
C VAL A 149 -4.01 -9.92 25.04
N CYS A 150 -3.03 -9.16 24.54
CA CYS A 150 -1.70 -9.64 24.19
C CYS A 150 -0.83 -9.85 25.43
#